data_AF-A0A963T973-F1
#
_entry.id   AF-A0A963T973-F1
#
_cell.length_a   1.000
_cell.length_b   1.000
_cell.length_c   1.000
_cell.angle_alpha   90.00
_cell.angle_beta   90.00
_cell.angle_gamma   90.00
#
_symmetry.space_group_name_H-M   'P 1'
#
loop_
_entity.id
_entity.type
_entity.pdbx_description
1 polymer ?
#
loop_
_entity_poly.entity_id
_entity_poly.type
_entity_poly.pdbx_seq_one_letter_code
_entity_poly.pdbx_strand_id
1 'polypeptide(L)'
;MAGRRRAEPPGYVCLGVVTGARGLRGEVKVKTFTGDPSDIGAYGPVVDQPGGPERTFTVVGPAGGRVPDVVVARVAGVMDRTAAEGLKGFHLLVPRSALPAPEEDTFYNADLIGLRAERTDGRPLGRIRDVVDHGAGPVLDLGGGPDGTLMVPFTRAAVPVVDLAGGRVVIDPPPGLLEPAPPEAHATAHGEDGGGTEEVEGDPA
;
A
#
# COMPACT_ATOMS: atom_id res chain seq x y z
N MET A 1 -9.82 -9.68 27.07
CA MET A 1 -8.52 -9.70 27.78
C MET A 1 -7.42 -9.46 26.75
N ALA A 2 -7.05 -8.20 26.54
CA ALA A 2 -5.98 -7.81 25.61
C ALA A 2 -4.65 -8.39 26.12
N GLY A 3 -3.97 -9.19 25.29
CA GLY A 3 -2.65 -9.72 25.62
C GLY A 3 -1.73 -8.54 25.91
N ARG A 4 -1.15 -8.50 27.11
CA ARG A 4 -0.23 -7.43 27.49
C ARG A 4 0.94 -7.46 26.52
N ARG A 5 1.06 -6.44 25.65
CA ARG A 5 2.29 -6.19 24.90
C ARG A 5 3.39 -6.03 25.95
N ARG A 6 4.36 -6.95 25.96
CA ARG A 6 5.64 -6.69 26.60
C ARG A 6 6.25 -5.49 25.87
N ALA A 7 6.91 -4.58 26.60
CA ALA A 7 7.61 -3.46 25.98
C ALA A 7 8.58 -3.99 24.93
N GLU A 8 8.42 -3.53 23.68
CA GLU A 8 9.25 -3.95 22.57
C GLU A 8 10.67 -3.42 22.76
N PRO A 9 11.70 -4.27 22.67
CA PRO A 9 13.07 -3.81 22.75
C PRO A 9 13.37 -2.83 21.60
N PRO A 10 14.23 -1.81 21.81
CA PRO A 10 14.62 -0.90 20.74
C PRO A 10 15.18 -1.66 19.55
N GLY A 11 14.66 -1.39 18.35
CA GLY A 11 15.11 -2.02 17.10
C GLY A 11 14.51 -3.40 16.81
N TYR A 12 13.53 -3.88 17.60
CA TYR A 12 12.82 -5.13 17.36
C TYR A 12 11.31 -4.90 17.27
N VAL A 13 10.64 -5.73 16.47
CA VAL A 13 9.18 -5.72 16.32
C VAL A 13 8.62 -7.09 16.66
N CYS A 14 7.56 -7.11 17.47
CA CYS A 14 6.90 -8.34 17.86
C CYS A 14 5.79 -8.71 16.85
N LEU A 15 6.00 -9.80 16.13
CA LEU A 15 5.05 -10.29 15.12
C LEU A 15 3.94 -11.15 15.72
N GLY A 16 4.15 -11.71 16.90
CA GLY A 16 3.18 -12.59 17.55
C GLY A 16 3.71 -13.25 18.80
N VAL A 17 2.86 -14.07 19.41
CA VAL A 17 3.17 -14.83 20.64
C VAL A 17 2.66 -16.26 20.54
N VAL A 18 3.46 -17.21 20.96
CA VAL A 18 3.03 -18.61 21.09
C VAL A 18 2.07 -18.74 22.27
N THR A 19 0.84 -19.18 21.99
CA THR A 19 -0.23 -19.32 22.99
C THR A 19 -0.33 -20.72 23.57
N GLY A 20 0.20 -21.73 22.87
CA GLY A 20 0.29 -23.11 23.34
C GLY A 20 0.59 -24.10 22.24
N ALA A 21 0.70 -25.38 22.59
CA ALA A 21 0.92 -26.46 21.62
C ALA A 21 -0.39 -26.87 20.91
N ARG A 22 -0.24 -27.45 19.71
CA ARG A 22 -1.30 -28.11 18.95
C ARG A 22 -0.85 -29.53 18.58
N GLY A 23 -1.68 -30.51 18.91
CA GLY A 23 -1.41 -31.91 18.55
C GLY A 23 -0.18 -32.49 19.23
N LEU A 24 0.36 -33.58 18.65
CA LEU A 24 1.49 -34.33 19.19
C LEU A 24 2.78 -34.16 18.38
N ARG A 25 2.71 -33.52 17.21
CA ARG A 25 3.81 -33.40 16.23
C ARG A 25 4.64 -32.12 16.38
N GLY A 26 4.67 -31.54 17.58
CA GLY A 26 5.44 -30.31 17.84
C GLY A 26 4.87 -29.04 17.21
N GLU A 27 3.61 -29.03 16.80
CA GLU A 27 2.96 -27.83 16.25
C GLU A 27 2.57 -26.87 17.38
N VAL A 28 2.59 -25.57 17.08
CA VAL A 28 2.26 -24.50 18.04
C VAL A 28 1.16 -23.60 17.50
N LYS A 29 0.33 -23.08 18.41
CA LYS A 29 -0.64 -22.01 18.14
C LYS A 29 0.03 -20.67 18.37
N VAL A 30 0.11 -19.86 17.33
CA VAL A 30 0.69 -18.53 17.39
C VAL A 30 -0.42 -17.51 17.23
N LYS A 31 -0.56 -16.59 18.19
CA LYS A 31 -1.37 -15.41 18.02
C LYS A 31 -0.54 -14.37 17.27
N THR A 32 -1.01 -13.93 16.12
CA THR A 32 -0.31 -13.00 15.25
C THR A 32 -0.73 -11.56 15.55
N PHE A 33 0.16 -10.61 15.26
CA PHE A 33 -0.10 -9.17 15.27
C PHE A 33 0.14 -8.55 13.88
N THR A 34 0.37 -9.38 12.87
CA THR A 34 0.53 -9.02 11.46
C THR A 34 -0.82 -8.75 10.81
N GLY A 35 -0.83 -7.96 9.73
CA GLY A 35 -2.04 -7.64 8.96
C GLY A 35 -2.70 -8.88 8.34
N ASP A 36 -1.89 -9.77 7.76
CA ASP A 36 -2.29 -11.15 7.44
C ASP A 36 -1.62 -12.13 8.42
N PRO A 37 -2.37 -13.00 9.13
CA PRO A 37 -1.81 -14.01 10.02
C PRO A 37 -0.88 -15.02 9.33
N SER A 38 -1.03 -15.24 8.03
CA SER A 38 -0.24 -16.21 7.25
C SER A 38 1.19 -15.73 6.99
N ASP A 39 1.40 -14.41 7.01
CA ASP A 39 2.69 -13.78 6.70
C ASP A 39 3.72 -13.93 7.81
N ILE A 40 3.33 -14.35 9.01
CA ILE A 40 4.24 -14.42 10.17
C ILE A 40 5.48 -15.30 9.92
N GLY A 41 5.39 -16.28 9.03
CA GLY A 41 6.53 -17.11 8.62
C GLY A 41 7.41 -16.52 7.51
N ALA A 42 6.97 -15.45 6.84
CA ALA A 42 7.68 -14.83 5.71
C ALA A 42 8.76 -13.83 6.15
N TYR A 43 8.69 -13.33 7.39
CA TYR A 43 9.64 -12.34 7.94
C TYR A 43 11.00 -12.91 8.37
N GLY A 44 11.25 -14.20 8.15
CA GLY A 44 12.52 -14.86 8.45
C GLY A 44 12.65 -15.39 9.88
N PRO A 45 13.88 -15.69 10.35
CA PRO A 45 14.13 -16.20 11.69
C PRO A 45 13.72 -15.20 12.78
N VAL A 46 13.14 -15.71 13.87
CA VAL A 46 12.65 -14.90 15.00
C VAL A 46 13.37 -15.25 16.30
N VAL A 47 13.41 -14.32 17.23
CA VAL A 47 14.03 -14.47 18.56
C VAL A 47 13.05 -14.14 19.67
N ASP A 48 13.18 -14.75 20.85
CA ASP A 48 12.36 -14.41 22.04
C ASP A 48 12.80 -13.11 22.72
N GLN A 49 14.09 -12.78 22.56
CA GLN A 49 14.74 -11.62 23.13
C GLN A 49 15.89 -11.16 22.23
N PRO A 50 16.26 -9.87 22.24
CA PRO A 50 17.38 -9.36 21.46
C PRO A 50 18.67 -10.15 21.71
N GLY A 51 19.35 -10.58 20.65
CA GLY A 51 20.57 -11.41 20.74
C GLY A 51 20.34 -12.84 21.24
N GLY A 52 19.08 -13.27 21.38
CA GLY A 52 18.72 -14.64 21.72
C GLY A 52 18.87 -15.61 20.54
N PRO A 53 18.66 -16.92 20.79
CA PRO A 53 18.73 -17.93 19.74
C PRO A 53 17.62 -17.76 18.71
N GLU A 54 18.00 -17.73 17.43
CA GLU A 54 17.08 -17.65 16.31
C GLU A 54 16.31 -18.96 16.12
N ARG A 55 15.03 -18.84 15.78
CA ARG A 55 14.15 -19.96 15.45
C ARG A 55 13.33 -19.63 14.21
N THR A 56 13.18 -20.61 13.34
CA THR A 56 12.34 -20.47 12.13
C THR A 56 10.97 -21.08 12.38
N PHE A 57 9.92 -20.31 12.07
CA PHE A 57 8.53 -20.73 12.16
C PHE A 57 7.95 -20.86 10.76
N THR A 58 7.32 -22.00 10.48
CA THR A 58 6.63 -22.24 9.20
C THR A 58 5.15 -22.40 9.47
N VAL A 59 4.32 -21.52 8.89
CA VAL A 59 2.86 -21.59 9.02
C VAL A 59 2.34 -22.83 8.30
N VAL A 60 1.54 -23.63 9.01
CA VAL A 60 0.89 -24.85 8.48
C VAL A 60 -0.55 -24.55 8.05
N GLY A 61 -1.17 -23.53 8.65
CA GLY A 61 -2.52 -23.11 8.33
C GLY A 61 -3.25 -22.47 9.51
N PRO A 62 -4.54 -22.14 9.37
CA PRO A 62 -5.31 -21.51 10.44
C PRO A 62 -5.50 -22.44 11.65
N ALA A 63 -5.61 -21.86 12.85
CA ALA A 63 -5.79 -22.62 14.08
C ALA A 63 -7.12 -23.39 14.18
N GLY A 64 -8.06 -23.12 13.27
CA GLY A 64 -9.38 -23.73 13.25
C GLY A 64 -10.29 -23.17 14.36
N GLY A 65 -11.58 -23.05 14.08
CA GLY A 65 -12.50 -22.26 14.89
C GLY A 65 -12.37 -20.77 14.56
N ARG A 66 -13.45 -19.99 14.67
CA ARG A 66 -13.53 -18.55 14.35
C ARG A 66 -12.71 -17.67 15.31
N VAL A 67 -11.47 -18.04 15.61
CA VAL A 67 -10.56 -17.22 16.40
C VAL A 67 -9.73 -16.42 15.40
N PRO A 68 -10.02 -15.12 15.22
CA PRO A 68 -9.21 -14.27 14.35
C PRO A 68 -7.77 -14.23 14.88
N ASP A 69 -6.81 -14.06 13.97
CA ASP A 69 -5.39 -13.79 14.29
C ASP A 69 -4.66 -14.93 15.01
N VAL A 70 -5.08 -16.19 14.83
CA VAL A 70 -4.36 -17.35 15.36
C VAL A 70 -4.07 -18.37 14.26
N VAL A 71 -2.78 -18.68 14.11
CA VAL A 71 -2.28 -19.67 13.15
C VAL A 71 -1.64 -20.86 13.85
N VAL A 72 -1.53 -21.96 13.12
CA VAL A 72 -0.65 -23.08 13.48
C VAL A 72 0.67 -22.91 12.75
N ALA A 73 1.76 -23.04 13.49
CA ALA A 73 3.09 -23.08 12.93
C ALA A 73 3.86 -24.31 13.41
N ARG A 74 4.84 -24.73 12.62
CA ARG A 74 5.91 -25.64 13.03
C ARG A 74 7.16 -24.83 13.32
N VAL A 75 7.92 -25.28 14.31
CA VAL A 75 9.20 -24.66 14.68
C VAL A 75 10.31 -25.62 14.34
N ALA A 76 11.35 -25.12 13.65
CA ALA A 76 12.52 -25.92 13.34
C ALA A 76 13.11 -26.51 14.65
N GLY A 77 13.32 -27.84 14.65
CA GLY A 77 13.86 -28.56 15.81
C GLY A 77 12.84 -28.91 16.90
N VAL A 78 11.54 -28.59 16.75
CA VAL A 78 10.48 -28.97 17.70
C VAL A 78 9.62 -30.08 17.10
N MET A 79 9.76 -31.30 17.60
CA MET A 79 9.13 -32.50 17.01
C MET A 79 8.06 -33.14 17.90
N ASP A 80 7.98 -32.75 19.17
CA ASP A 80 7.04 -33.30 20.14
C ASP A 80 6.26 -32.22 20.88
N ARG A 81 5.17 -32.64 21.51
CA ARG A 81 4.27 -31.75 22.25
C ARG A 81 4.95 -31.08 23.44
N THR A 82 5.84 -31.76 24.15
CA THR A 82 6.51 -31.22 25.33
C THR A 82 7.40 -30.04 24.96
N ALA A 83 8.18 -30.19 23.88
CA ALA A 83 9.00 -29.12 23.33
C ALA A 83 8.15 -27.95 22.81
N ALA A 84 7.00 -28.23 22.21
CA ALA A 84 6.04 -27.19 21.78
C ALA A 84 5.39 -26.45 22.96
N GLU A 85 5.05 -27.15 24.05
CA GLU A 85 4.53 -26.53 25.27
C GLU A 85 5.57 -25.65 25.95
N GLY A 86 6.85 -26.04 25.89
CA GLY A 86 7.97 -25.23 26.38
C GLY A 86 8.14 -23.89 25.65
N LEU A 87 7.55 -23.73 24.46
CA LEU A 87 7.53 -22.45 23.73
C LEU A 87 6.36 -21.56 24.11
N LYS A 88 5.45 -21.97 25.01
CA LYS A 88 4.32 -21.13 25.42
C LYS A 88 4.82 -19.82 26.04
N GLY A 89 4.37 -18.70 25.49
CA GLY A 89 4.80 -17.35 25.88
C GLY A 89 6.02 -16.82 25.12
N PHE A 90 6.58 -17.61 24.20
CA PHE A 90 7.65 -17.16 23.30
C PHE A 90 7.14 -16.03 22.40
N HIS A 91 7.85 -14.91 22.40
CA HIS A 91 7.56 -13.77 21.53
C HIS A 91 8.33 -13.91 20.23
N LEU A 92 7.65 -13.74 19.10
CA LEU A 92 8.28 -13.80 17.79
C LEU A 92 8.80 -12.39 17.47
N LEU A 93 10.01 -12.08 17.93
CA LEU A 93 10.67 -10.80 17.64
C LEU A 93 11.52 -10.92 16.37
N VAL A 94 11.43 -9.92 15.51
CA VAL A 94 12.35 -9.74 14.38
C VAL A 94 13.07 -8.40 14.50
N PRO A 95 14.31 -8.28 14.01
CA PRO A 95 14.95 -6.99 13.83
C PRO A 95 14.06 -6.10 12.95
N ARG A 96 13.94 -4.82 13.31
CA ARG A 96 13.20 -3.84 12.49
C ARG A 96 13.76 -3.73 11.08
N SER A 97 15.06 -4.01 10.90
CA SER A 97 15.73 -4.07 9.60
C SER A 97 15.40 -5.30 8.76
N ALA A 98 14.85 -6.37 9.38
CA ALA A 98 14.45 -7.60 8.70
C ALA A 98 12.98 -7.56 8.25
N LEU A 99 12.19 -6.62 8.79
CA LEU A 99 10.92 -6.30 8.18
C LEU A 99 11.18 -5.75 6.77
N PRO A 100 10.36 -6.13 5.76
CA PRO A 100 10.27 -5.31 4.57
C PRO A 100 10.05 -3.87 5.04
N ALA A 101 10.71 -2.90 4.40
CA ALA A 101 10.49 -1.50 4.70
C ALA A 101 8.97 -1.29 4.82
N PRO A 102 8.47 -0.65 5.90
CA PRO A 102 7.04 -0.34 5.97
C PRO A 102 6.69 0.28 4.63
N GLU A 103 5.58 -0.15 4.03
CA GLU A 103 5.04 0.56 2.86
C GLU A 103 5.05 2.04 3.24
N GLU A 104 5.92 2.82 2.60
CA GLU A 104 6.07 4.26 2.82
C GLU A 104 4.83 5.02 2.30
N ASP A 105 3.74 4.29 2.03
CA ASP A 105 2.64 4.68 1.15
C ASP A 105 1.32 4.91 1.91
N THR A 106 1.36 5.16 3.23
CA THR A 106 0.22 5.78 3.93
C THR A 106 0.43 7.29 3.99
N PHE A 107 0.19 7.96 2.88
CA PHE A 107 0.13 9.42 2.82
C PHE A 107 -1.29 9.87 3.18
N TYR A 108 -1.44 10.87 4.04
CA TYR A 108 -2.72 11.54 4.14
C TYR A 108 -2.96 12.29 2.82
N ASN A 109 -4.12 12.12 2.20
CA ASN A 109 -4.48 12.83 0.96
C ASN A 109 -4.25 14.35 1.09
N ALA A 110 -4.46 14.91 2.28
CA ALA A 110 -4.22 16.32 2.59
C ALA A 110 -2.75 16.75 2.46
N ASP A 111 -1.79 15.86 2.72
CA ASP A 111 -0.35 16.16 2.63
C ASP A 111 0.17 16.08 1.19
N LEU A 112 -0.59 15.44 0.29
CA LEU A 112 -0.27 15.35 -1.13
C LEU A 112 -0.73 16.57 -1.92
N ILE A 113 -1.84 17.20 -1.51
CA ILE A 113 -2.41 18.37 -2.20
C ILE A 113 -1.41 19.53 -2.16
N GLY A 114 -1.09 20.09 -3.33
CA GLY A 114 -0.18 21.21 -3.50
C GLY A 114 1.29 20.85 -3.80
N LEU A 115 1.66 19.57 -3.69
CA LEU A 115 3.00 19.09 -4.07
C LEU A 115 3.23 19.28 -5.58
N ARG A 116 4.48 19.59 -5.94
CA ARG A 116 4.89 19.71 -7.34
C ARG A 116 5.04 18.32 -7.96
N ALA A 117 4.38 18.09 -9.09
CA ALA A 117 4.54 16.89 -9.87
C ALA A 117 5.56 17.11 -10.99
N GLU A 118 6.54 16.23 -11.09
CA GLU A 118 7.53 16.19 -12.16
C GLU A 118 7.63 14.78 -12.73
N ARG A 119 8.02 14.67 -14.00
CA ARG A 119 8.25 13.38 -14.65
C ARG A 119 9.66 12.87 -14.34
N THR A 120 9.91 11.58 -14.53
CA THR A 120 11.24 10.94 -14.42
C THR A 120 12.34 11.61 -15.27
N ASP A 121 11.97 12.33 -16.33
CA ASP A 121 12.88 13.14 -17.17
C ASP A 121 13.08 14.58 -16.69
N GLY A 122 12.52 14.94 -15.53
CA GLY A 122 12.59 16.27 -14.91
C GLY A 122 11.60 17.29 -15.48
N ARG A 123 10.69 16.91 -16.38
CA ARG A 123 9.67 17.82 -16.90
C ARG A 123 8.59 18.11 -15.84
N PRO A 124 8.20 19.38 -15.63
CA PRO A 124 7.13 19.70 -14.70
C PRO A 124 5.77 19.27 -15.28
N LEU A 125 5.01 18.50 -14.51
CA LEU A 125 3.65 18.06 -14.83
C LEU A 125 2.57 18.90 -14.12
N GLY A 126 2.99 19.81 -13.24
CA GLY A 126 2.10 20.73 -12.52
C GLY A 126 2.10 20.46 -11.02
N ARG A 127 0.93 20.48 -10.40
CA ARG A 127 0.76 20.23 -8.96
C ARG A 127 -0.45 19.34 -8.70
N ILE A 128 -0.38 18.57 -7.61
CA ILE A 128 -1.51 17.78 -7.13
C ILE A 128 -2.61 18.74 -6.66
N ARG A 129 -3.79 18.64 -7.26
CA ARG A 129 -4.99 19.41 -6.91
C ARG A 129 -5.89 18.62 -5.96
N ASP A 130 -6.05 17.34 -6.23
CA ASP A 130 -6.92 16.46 -5.47
C ASP A 130 -6.47 15.00 -5.53
N VAL A 131 -6.96 14.18 -4.61
CA VAL A 131 -6.75 12.73 -4.57
C VAL A 131 -8.11 12.06 -4.48
N VAL A 132 -8.51 11.40 -5.57
CA VAL A 132 -9.83 10.78 -5.71
C VAL A 132 -9.72 9.27 -5.63
N ASP A 133 -10.59 8.62 -4.86
CA ASP A 133 -10.73 7.16 -4.83
C ASP A 133 -12.16 6.78 -5.24
N HIS A 134 -12.29 6.15 -6.42
CA HIS A 134 -13.58 5.69 -6.96
C HIS A 134 -13.83 4.19 -6.68
N GLY A 135 -13.09 3.58 -5.76
CA GLY A 135 -13.20 2.15 -5.43
C GLY A 135 -12.31 1.24 -6.27
N ALA A 136 -11.47 1.81 -7.14
CA ALA A 136 -10.42 1.11 -7.89
C ALA A 136 -9.00 1.47 -7.41
N GLY A 137 -8.91 2.18 -6.28
CA GLY A 137 -7.68 2.72 -5.73
C GLY A 137 -7.54 4.24 -5.94
N PRO A 138 -6.60 4.88 -5.23
CA PRO A 138 -6.39 6.32 -5.27
C PRO A 138 -5.82 6.80 -6.62
N VAL A 139 -6.30 7.95 -7.08
CA VAL A 139 -5.87 8.63 -8.32
C VAL A 139 -5.54 10.09 -7.99
N LEU A 140 -4.38 10.56 -8.41
CA LEU A 140 -3.94 11.94 -8.30
C LEU A 140 -4.51 12.78 -9.46
N ASP A 141 -5.19 13.87 -9.14
CA ASP A 141 -5.54 14.93 -10.09
C ASP A 141 -4.40 15.95 -10.09
N LEU A 142 -3.69 16.05 -11.21
CA LEU A 142 -2.66 17.06 -11.42
C LEU A 142 -3.22 18.17 -12.29
N GLY A 143 -2.88 19.41 -11.97
CA GLY A 143 -3.14 20.50 -12.91
C GLY A 143 -2.20 21.68 -12.78
N GLY A 144 -2.35 22.61 -13.72
CA GLY A 144 -1.46 23.77 -13.87
C GLY A 144 -0.11 23.42 -14.51
N GLY A 145 0.02 22.23 -15.12
CA GLY A 145 1.15 21.84 -15.95
C GLY A 145 0.97 22.20 -17.43
N PRO A 146 2.02 22.05 -18.25
CA PRO A 146 2.00 22.34 -19.68
C PRO A 146 1.03 21.44 -20.46
N ASP A 147 0.76 20.24 -19.96
CA ASP A 147 -0.09 19.22 -20.60
C ASP A 147 -1.56 19.27 -20.15
N GLY A 148 -1.95 20.29 -19.38
CA GLY A 148 -3.31 20.45 -18.87
C GLY A 148 -3.59 19.71 -17.56
N THR A 149 -4.79 19.13 -17.43
CA THR A 149 -5.18 18.33 -16.26
C THR A 149 -4.86 16.86 -16.54
N LEU A 150 -4.17 16.18 -15.61
CA LEU A 150 -3.77 14.78 -15.75
C LEU A 150 -4.26 13.97 -14.57
N MET A 151 -4.82 12.79 -14.85
CA MET A 151 -5.18 11.82 -13.81
C MET A 151 -4.17 10.68 -13.78
N VAL A 152 -3.49 10.50 -12.65
CA VAL A 152 -2.43 9.50 -12.51
C VAL A 152 -2.78 8.53 -11.38
N PRO A 153 -2.80 7.21 -11.63
CA PRO A 153 -3.05 6.24 -10.55
C PRO A 153 -1.95 6.34 -9.50
N PHE A 154 -2.32 6.48 -8.22
CA PHE A 154 -1.37 6.58 -7.12
C PHE A 154 -0.85 5.19 -6.74
N THR A 155 0.01 4.67 -7.61
CA THR A 155 0.64 3.35 -7.49
C THR A 155 2.16 3.50 -7.59
N ARG A 156 2.91 2.61 -6.98
CA ARG A 156 4.39 2.63 -7.01
C ARG A 156 4.98 2.60 -8.43
N ALA A 157 4.25 2.02 -9.38
CA ALA A 157 4.65 2.00 -10.78
C ALA A 157 4.52 3.36 -11.45
N ALA A 158 3.47 4.12 -11.13
CA ALA A 158 3.20 5.42 -11.74
C ALA A 158 3.74 6.62 -10.93
N VAL A 159 3.92 6.47 -9.62
CA VAL A 159 4.45 7.50 -8.72
C VAL A 159 5.56 6.88 -7.86
N PRO A 160 6.76 6.67 -8.44
CA PRO A 160 7.85 5.97 -7.75
C PRO A 160 8.48 6.76 -6.60
N VAL A 161 8.31 8.08 -6.53
CA VAL A 161 8.94 8.94 -5.51
C VAL A 161 7.94 9.97 -4.99
N VAL A 162 7.79 10.03 -3.67
CA VAL A 162 7.05 11.07 -2.95
C VAL A 162 8.00 11.71 -1.92
N ASP A 163 8.32 13.00 -2.10
CA ASP A 163 9.18 13.76 -1.22
C ASP A 163 8.37 14.89 -0.55
N LEU A 164 7.79 14.59 0.62
CA LEU A 164 7.03 15.55 1.42
C LEU A 164 7.90 16.69 1.96
N ALA A 165 9.16 16.41 2.33
CA ALA A 165 10.07 17.40 2.87
C ALA A 165 10.55 18.39 1.78
N GLY A 166 10.74 17.89 0.56
CA GLY A 166 11.08 18.66 -0.64
C GLY A 166 9.87 19.23 -1.39
N GLY A 167 8.65 18.86 -1.00
CA GLY A 167 7.42 19.35 -1.60
C GLY A 167 7.19 18.89 -3.05
N ARG A 168 7.62 17.68 -3.43
CA ARG A 168 7.53 17.15 -4.80
C ARG A 168 7.18 15.67 -4.90
N VAL A 169 6.64 15.27 -6.05
CA VAL A 169 6.40 13.88 -6.45
C VAL A 169 6.96 13.64 -7.85
N VAL A 170 7.54 12.46 -8.08
CA VAL A 170 8.02 12.03 -9.39
C VAL A 170 7.01 11.04 -9.97
N ILE A 171 6.64 11.25 -11.23
CA ILE A 171 5.63 10.49 -11.95
C ILE A 171 6.28 9.80 -13.14
N ASP A 172 6.04 8.51 -13.26
CA ASP A 172 6.44 7.68 -14.40
C ASP A 172 5.19 7.13 -15.09
N PRO A 173 4.58 7.90 -16.00
CA PRO A 173 3.34 7.48 -16.63
C PRO A 173 3.62 6.29 -17.57
N PRO A 174 2.80 5.23 -17.56
CA PRO A 174 2.92 4.15 -18.52
C PRO A 174 2.77 4.69 -19.96
N PRO A 175 3.38 4.03 -20.97
CA PRO A 175 3.23 4.40 -22.37
C PRO A 175 1.74 4.53 -22.73
N GLY A 176 1.35 5.63 -23.40
CA GLY A 176 -0.06 5.93 -23.73
C GLY A 176 -0.80 6.93 -22.86
N LEU A 177 -0.32 7.27 -21.64
CA LEU A 177 -1.03 8.19 -20.73
C LEU A 177 -0.76 9.68 -21.00
N LEU A 178 0.38 10.02 -21.60
CA LEU A 178 0.79 11.39 -21.98
C LEU A 178 0.86 11.60 -23.50
N GLU A 179 0.51 10.58 -24.29
CA GLU A 179 0.55 10.72 -25.73
C GLU A 179 -0.69 11.49 -26.19
N PRO A 180 -0.55 12.56 -27.00
CA PRO A 180 -1.71 13.17 -27.63
C PRO A 180 -2.41 12.08 -28.44
N ALA A 181 -3.75 12.02 -28.33
CA ALA A 181 -4.55 11.14 -29.17
C ALA A 181 -4.07 11.30 -30.62
N PRO A 182 -3.81 10.20 -31.36
CA PRO A 182 -3.46 10.31 -32.77
C PRO A 182 -4.54 11.17 -33.43
N PRO A 183 -4.16 12.14 -34.29
CA PRO A 183 -5.13 13.04 -34.89
C PRO A 183 -6.22 12.20 -35.56
N GLU A 184 -7.44 12.29 -35.04
CA GLU A 184 -8.59 11.67 -35.66
C GLU A 184 -8.63 12.15 -37.10
N ALA A 185 -8.45 11.22 -38.04
CA ALA A 185 -8.47 11.53 -39.45
C ALA A 185 -9.82 12.16 -39.77
N HIS A 186 -9.79 13.46 -40.10
CA HIS A 186 -10.92 14.23 -40.55
C HIS A 186 -11.66 13.51 -41.68
N ALA A 187 -12.83 12.93 -41.35
CA ALA A 187 -13.84 12.64 -42.35
C ALA A 187 -14.57 13.96 -42.66
N THR A 188 -14.06 14.69 -43.64
CA THR A 188 -14.76 15.84 -44.24
C THR A 188 -16.03 15.38 -44.95
N ALA A 189 -17.19 15.97 -44.62
CA ALA A 189 -18.28 16.17 -45.56
C ALA A 189 -19.26 17.27 -45.07
N HIS A 190 -19.13 18.47 -45.67
CA HIS A 190 -20.14 19.49 -46.06
C HIS A 190 -21.06 20.06 -44.95
N GLY A 191 -21.09 21.37 -44.65
CA GLY A 191 -21.47 22.50 -45.54
C GLY A 191 -23.00 22.48 -45.71
N GLU A 192 -23.84 23.48 -45.40
CA GLU A 192 -23.79 24.96 -45.37
C GLU A 192 -24.95 25.41 -44.43
N ASP A 193 -24.86 26.36 -43.49
CA ASP A 193 -24.68 27.82 -43.54
C ASP A 193 -25.97 28.67 -43.72
N GLY A 194 -26.12 29.72 -42.90
CA GLY A 194 -27.16 30.77 -42.92
C GLY A 194 -28.05 30.81 -41.66
N GLY A 195 -27.78 31.60 -40.60
CA GLY A 195 -27.71 33.08 -40.54
C GLY A 195 -29.13 33.67 -40.36
N GLY A 196 -29.52 34.54 -39.43
CA GLY A 196 -28.90 35.33 -38.38
C GLY A 196 -29.90 36.45 -37.96
N THR A 197 -30.01 36.71 -36.65
CA THR A 197 -30.37 37.97 -35.96
C THR A 197 -31.80 38.55 -35.96
N GLU A 198 -32.07 39.18 -34.81
CA GLU A 198 -33.31 39.68 -34.18
C GLU A 198 -33.73 41.11 -34.58
N GLU A 199 -34.82 41.58 -33.94
CA GLU A 199 -35.26 42.98 -33.69
C GLU A 199 -36.16 43.61 -34.78
N VAL A 200 -37.49 43.76 -34.64
CA VAL A 200 -38.39 44.50 -33.71
C VAL A 200 -38.63 45.98 -34.09
N GLU A 201 -39.93 46.27 -34.30
CA GLU A 201 -40.69 47.55 -34.25
C GLU A 201 -40.50 48.68 -35.28
N GLY A 202 -41.63 49.05 -35.92
CA GLY A 202 -42.11 50.44 -35.89
C GLY A 202 -42.29 51.19 -37.23
N ASP A 203 -43.53 51.21 -37.74
CA ASP A 203 -44.17 52.21 -38.64
C ASP A 203 -43.98 53.67 -38.11
N PRO A 204 -44.35 54.79 -38.79
CA PRO A 204 -45.19 54.94 -39.99
C PRO A 204 -44.84 56.09 -40.97
N ALA A 205 -45.63 56.20 -42.05
CA ALA A 205 -46.02 57.47 -42.69
C ALA A 205 -47.42 57.39 -43.31
#